data_AF-A0A429MAZ5-F1
#
_entry.id   AF-A0A429MAZ5-F1
#
_cell.length_a   1.000
_cell.length_b   1.000
_cell.length_c   1.000
_cell.angle_alpha   90.00
_cell.angle_beta   90.00
_cell.angle_gamma   90.00
#
_symmetry.space_group_name_H-M   'P 1'
#
loop_
_entity.id
_entity.type
_entity.pdbx_description
1 polymer ?
#
loop_
_entity_poly.entity_id
_entity_poly.type
_entity_poly.pdbx_seq_one_letter_code
_entity_poly.pdbx_strand_id
1 'polypeptide(L)' 'MLLEFTKMHGLGNDFMVVDLISQRAYLDTATIQRLADRHFGVG' A
#
# COMPACT_ATOMS: atom_id res chain seq x y z
N MET A 1 3.53 -2.49 12.68
CA MET A 1 3.61 -3.51 11.62
C MET A 1 4.66 -3.07 10.65
N LEU A 2 5.61 -3.93 10.32
CA LEU A 2 6.52 -3.71 9.20
C LEU A 2 5.88 -4.38 7.98
N LEU A 3 5.63 -3.62 6.92
CA LEU A 3 5.00 -4.11 5.69
C LEU A 3 5.89 -3.72 4.52
N GLU A 4 6.41 -4.70 3.81
CA GLU A 4 7.21 -4.44 2.61
C GLU A 4 6.27 -4.15 1.45
N PHE A 5 6.59 -3.12 0.67
CA PHE A 5 5.79 -2.75 -0.49
C PHE A 5 6.66 -2.12 -1.58
N THR A 6 6.13 -2.13 -2.79
CA THR A 6 6.70 -1.43 -3.94
C THR A 6 5.74 -0.34 -4.39
N LYS A 7 6.23 0.89 -4.53
CA LYS A 7 5.45 1.98 -5.14
C LYS A 7 5.62 1.92 -6.66
N MET A 8 4.51 1.81 -7.38
CA MET A 8 4.47 1.75 -8.84
C MET A 8 3.57 2.85 -9.40
N HIS A 9 3.75 3.21 -10.67
CA HIS A 9 2.84 4.10 -11.37
C HIS A 9 2.75 3.74 -12.87
N GLY A 10 1.66 4.12 -13.51
CA GLY A 10 1.42 3.92 -14.94
C GLY A 10 0.28 4.83 -15.43
N LEU A 11 0.48 5.49 -16.58
CA LEU A 11 -0.50 6.40 -17.19
C LEU A 11 -1.07 7.48 -16.23
N GLY A 12 -0.25 7.95 -15.29
CA GLY A 12 -0.67 8.96 -14.31
C GLY A 12 -1.43 8.41 -13.09
N ASN A 13 -1.65 7.09 -13.00
CA ASN A 13 -2.16 6.43 -11.81
C ASN A 13 -1.03 5.76 -11.03
N ASP A 14 -1.06 5.80 -9.71
CA ASP A 14 -0.06 5.19 -8.83
C ASP A 14 -0.66 4.10 -7.93
N PHE A 15 0.19 3.17 -7.51
CA PHE A 15 -0.20 1.98 -6.79
C PHE A 15 0.83 1.64 -5.72
N MET A 16 0.35 1.21 -4.55
CA MET A 16 1.15 0.50 -3.56
C MET A 16 0.93 -1.00 -3.78
N VAL A 17 1.99 -1.72 -4.15
CA VAL A 17 1.94 -3.16 -4.40
C VAL A 17 2.53 -3.89 -3.21
N VAL A 18 1.77 -4.83 -2.66
CA VAL A 18 2.17 -5.67 -1.53
C VAL A 18 2.20 -7.11 -1.99
N ASP A 19 3.35 -7.76 -1.87
CA ASP A 19 3.47 -9.19 -2.09
C ASP A 19 2.98 -9.95 -0.84
N LEU A 20 1.81 -10.59 -0.92
CA LEU A 20 1.26 -11.41 0.16
C LEU A 20 1.61 -12.90 0.06
N ILE A 21 2.51 -13.26 -0.87
CA ILE A 21 3.05 -14.61 -1.01
C ILE A 21 4.24 -14.77 -0.08
N SER A 22 5.20 -13.84 -0.13
CA SER A 22 6.44 -13.89 0.66
C SER A 22 6.26 -13.40 2.11
N GLN A 23 5.26 -12.54 2.36
CA GLN A 23 4.90 -12.06 3.70
C GLN A 23 3.40 -12.23 3.93
N ARG A 24 3.01 -12.41 5.20
CA ARG A 24 1.60 -12.45 5.58
C ARG A 24 1.19 -11.13 6.20
N ALA A 25 0.20 -10.48 5.61
CA ALA A 25 -0.45 -9.32 6.19
C ALA A 25 -1.95 -9.39 5.91
N TYR A 26 -2.74 -8.85 6.83
CA TYR A 26 -4.15 -8.57 6.64
C TYR A 26 -4.34 -7.06 6.76
N LEU A 27 -4.94 -6.46 5.74
CA LEU A 27 -5.21 -5.02 5.69
C LEU A 27 -6.73 -4.86 5.66
N ASP A 28 -7.27 -4.25 6.70
CA ASP A 28 -8.67 -3.85 6.72
C ASP A 28 -8.88 -2.55 5.92
N THR A 29 -10.14 -2.19 5.68
CA THR A 29 -10.50 -1.01 4.88
C THR A 29 -9.92 0.28 5.48
N ALA A 30 -9.95 0.43 6.81
CA ALA A 30 -9.42 1.61 7.49
C ALA A 30 -7.89 1.74 7.29
N THR A 31 -7.17 0.63 7.36
CA THR A 31 -5.72 0.61 7.10
C THR A 31 -5.42 0.93 5.64
N ILE A 32 -6.17 0.35 4.70
CA ILE A 32 -6.01 0.65 3.26
C ILE A 32 -6.24 2.14 2.99
N GLN A 33 -7.29 2.74 3.56
CA GLN A 33 -7.56 4.18 3.42
C GLN A 33 -6.43 5.04 3.99
N ARG A 34 -5.90 4.68 5.17
CA ARG A 34 -4.79 5.42 5.79
C ARG A 34 -3.49 5.28 5.00
N LEU A 35 -3.24 4.12 4.38
CA LEU A 35 -2.08 3.92 3.51
C LEU A 35 -2.20 4.72 2.20
N ALA A 36 -3.40 4.85 1.65
CA ALA A 36 -3.68 5.61 0.43
C ALA A 36 -3.74 7.14 0.62
N ASP A 37 -3.70 7.63 1.87
CA ASP A 37 -3.64 9.07 2.13
C ASP A 37 -2.30 9.65 1.65
N ARG A 38 -2.34 10.71 0.83
CA ARG A 38 -1.14 11.31 0.21
C ARG A 38 -0.34 12.25 1.11
N HIS A 39 -0.89 12.64 2.26
CA HIS A 39 -0.25 13.59 3.18
C HIS A 39 0.32 12.87 4.41
N PHE A 40 -0.37 11.83 4.87
CA PHE A 40 -0.05 11.12 6.11
C PHE A 40 0.19 9.61 5.89
N GLY A 41 -0.08 9.11 4.68
CA GLY A 41 0.18 7.74 4.25
C GLY A 41 1.26 7.65 3.18
N VAL A 42 1.21 6.58 2.40
CA VAL A 42 2.12 6.34 1.26
C VAL A 42 1.62 7.10 0.02
N GLY A 43 0.29 7.27 -0.08
CA GLY A 43 -0.39 7.79 -1.27
C GLY A 43 -0.71 6.72 -2.29
#